data_AF-A0A4P9VFW3-F1
#
_entry.id   AF-A0A4P9VFW3-F1
#
_cell.length_a   1.000
_cell.length_b   1.000
_cell.length_c   1.000
_cell.angle_alpha   90.00
_cell.angle_beta   90.00
_cell.angle_gamma   90.00
#
_symmetry.space_group_name_H-M   'P 1'
#
loop_
_entity.id
_entity.type
_entity.pdbx_description
1 polymer ?
#
loop_
_entity_poly.entity_id
_entity_poly.type
_entity_poly.pdbx_seq_one_letter_code
_entity_poly.pdbx_strand_id
1 'polypeptide(L)'
;MRTLNRNDQGEPFFWSKNGQPRIAKSGMWRLEAEDMVPGDLDSQVQELLNKLTFDLEVWKSISSKYKVDLFCGLFMEAEMEGIGLSASSLLALGERGIEIDFDMYGPD
;
A
#
# COMPACT_ATOMS: atom_id res chain seq x y z
N MET A 1 1.24 -14.56 8.42
CA MET A 1 0.28 -14.39 7.31
C MET A 1 0.79 -15.24 6.13
N ARG A 2 -0.07 -15.97 5.40
CA ARG A 2 0.38 -16.86 4.30
C ARG A 2 0.81 -16.01 3.10
N THR A 3 2.07 -16.15 2.71
CA THR A 3 2.64 -15.59 1.48
C THR A 3 1.81 -16.04 0.28
N LEU A 4 1.17 -15.10 -0.40
CA LEU A 4 0.46 -15.33 -1.66
C LEU A 4 0.88 -14.27 -2.67
N ASN A 5 1.98 -14.55 -3.37
CA ASN A 5 2.22 -13.96 -4.69
C ASN A 5 1.14 -14.52 -5.64
N ARG A 6 -0.06 -13.93 -5.63
CA ARG A 6 -1.16 -14.32 -6.52
C ARG A 6 -1.64 -13.13 -7.33
N ASN A 7 -1.61 -13.31 -8.65
CA ASN A 7 -2.40 -12.50 -9.58
C ASN A 7 -3.86 -12.94 -9.41
N ASP A 8 -4.65 -12.19 -8.64
CA ASP A 8 -6.06 -12.53 -8.31
C ASP A 8 -7.06 -12.18 -9.43
N GLN A 9 -6.59 -11.95 -10.67
CA GLN A 9 -7.49 -11.62 -11.78
C GLN A 9 -8.29 -12.85 -12.21
N GLY A 10 -9.63 -12.78 -12.06
CA GLY A 10 -10.55 -13.80 -12.55
C GLY A 10 -10.81 -14.98 -11.60
N GLU A 11 -10.17 -15.02 -10.42
CA GLU A 11 -10.36 -16.07 -9.44
C GLU A 11 -11.33 -15.63 -8.32
N PRO A 12 -12.18 -16.54 -7.78
CA PRO A 12 -13.02 -16.23 -6.62
C PRO A 12 -12.14 -16.00 -5.40
N PHE A 13 -12.35 -14.88 -4.69
CA PHE A 13 -11.75 -14.66 -3.37
C PHE A 13 -12.82 -14.59 -2.28
N PHE A 14 -12.48 -15.07 -1.09
CA PHE A 14 -13.40 -15.19 0.04
C PHE A 14 -13.13 -14.08 1.06
N TRP A 15 -13.80 -12.94 0.93
CA TRP A 15 -13.82 -11.89 1.96
C TRP A 15 -15.27 -11.49 2.27
N SER A 16 -16.09 -12.42 2.78
CA SER A 16 -17.35 -12.01 3.41
C SER A 16 -17.63 -12.80 4.68
N LYS A 17 -18.12 -12.09 5.71
CA LYS A 17 -18.67 -12.67 6.95
C LYS A 17 -19.83 -13.65 6.69
N ASN A 18 -20.37 -13.69 5.46
CA ASN A 18 -21.56 -14.45 5.07
C ASN A 18 -21.28 -15.50 3.96
N GLY A 19 -20.02 -15.83 3.67
CA GLY A 19 -19.63 -17.01 2.88
C GLY A 19 -19.92 -16.98 1.36
N GLN A 20 -20.52 -15.92 0.81
CA GLN A 20 -20.74 -15.81 -0.63
C GLN A 20 -19.43 -15.43 -1.35
N PRO A 21 -18.94 -16.24 -2.30
CA PRO A 21 -17.73 -15.94 -3.06
C PRO A 21 -17.95 -14.70 -3.93
N ARG A 22 -16.99 -13.77 -3.93
CA ARG A 22 -16.96 -12.64 -4.87
C ARG A 22 -15.90 -12.90 -5.94
N ILE A 23 -16.27 -12.64 -7.19
CA ILE A 23 -15.33 -12.64 -8.31
C ILE A 23 -14.71 -11.24 -8.39
N ALA A 24 -13.38 -11.18 -8.37
CA ALA A 24 -12.66 -9.93 -8.56
C ALA A 24 -12.94 -9.38 -9.97
N LYS A 25 -13.50 -8.17 -10.05
CA LYS A 25 -13.70 -7.48 -11.34
C LYS A 25 -12.40 -6.87 -11.90
N SER A 26 -11.36 -6.81 -11.08
CA SER A 26 -10.03 -6.27 -11.40
C SER A 26 -8.96 -7.21 -10.83
N GLY A 27 -7.79 -7.24 -11.48
CA GLY A 27 -6.60 -7.86 -10.88
C GLY A 27 -6.02 -6.99 -9.77
N MET A 28 -5.28 -7.60 -8.85
CA MET A 28 -4.53 -6.91 -7.80
C MET A 28 -3.13 -7.48 -7.73
N TRP A 29 -2.15 -6.59 -7.56
CA TRP A 29 -0.79 -6.93 -7.20
C TRP A 29 -0.61 -6.52 -5.74
N ARG A 30 -0.17 -7.44 -4.88
CA ARG A 30 0.09 -7.15 -3.46
C ARG A 30 1.60 -7.20 -3.23
N LEU A 31 2.11 -6.12 -2.64
CA LEU A 31 3.45 -6.04 -2.09
C LEU A 31 3.32 -5.93 -0.57
N GLU A 32 4.22 -6.56 0.16
CA GLU A 32 4.26 -6.55 1.63
C GLU A 32 5.61 -5.94 2.04
N ALA A 33 5.62 -5.14 3.11
CA ALA A 33 6.82 -4.73 3.82
C ALA A 33 7.00 -5.62 5.06
N GLU A 34 8.19 -5.64 5.65
CA GLU A 34 8.39 -6.32 6.93
C GLU A 34 7.62 -5.61 8.06
N ASP A 35 7.04 -6.41 8.96
CA ASP A 35 6.41 -5.88 10.17
C ASP A 35 7.47 -5.26 11.09
N MET A 36 7.22 -4.05 11.60
CA MET A 36 8.15 -3.32 12.47
C MET A 36 7.52 -2.96 13.82
N VAL A 37 8.28 -3.11 14.92
CA VAL A 37 7.86 -2.73 16.27
C VAL A 37 9.03 -2.03 17.00
N PRO A 38 8.89 -0.75 17.40
CA PRO A 38 7.76 0.14 17.12
C PRO A 38 7.58 0.35 15.61
N GLY A 39 6.37 0.73 15.19
CA GLY A 39 6.07 0.95 13.78
C GLY A 39 6.95 2.04 13.17
N ASP A 40 7.37 1.84 11.91
CA ASP A 40 8.13 2.82 11.14
C ASP A 40 7.55 2.88 9.72
N LEU A 41 6.57 3.77 9.56
CA LEU A 41 5.88 3.96 8.28
C LEU A 41 6.87 4.34 7.17
N ASP A 42 7.81 5.24 7.44
CA ASP A 42 8.71 5.74 6.39
C ASP A 42 9.61 4.63 5.85
N SER A 43 10.19 3.82 6.74
CA SER A 43 11.00 2.66 6.34
C SER A 43 10.19 1.62 5.55
N GLN A 44 8.94 1.36 5.95
CA GLN A 44 8.07 0.42 5.24
C GLN A 44 7.66 0.95 3.86
N VAL A 45 7.38 2.26 3.72
CA VAL A 45 7.14 2.90 2.42
C VAL A 45 8.38 2.77 1.52
N GLN A 46 9.57 3.07 2.05
CA GLN A 46 10.81 2.91 1.29
C GLN A 46 11.04 1.46 0.86
N GLU A 47 10.77 0.49 1.73
CA GLU A 47 10.89 -0.93 1.41
C GLU A 47 9.99 -1.34 0.23
N LEU A 48 8.72 -0.92 0.26
CA LEU A 48 7.78 -1.17 -0.85
C LEU A 48 8.25 -0.53 -2.15
N LEU A 49 8.70 0.73 -2.09
CA LEU A 49 9.18 1.46 -3.27
C LEU A 49 10.47 0.87 -3.84
N ASN A 50 11.33 0.29 -3.00
CA ASN A 50 12.56 -0.38 -3.42
C ASN A 50 12.33 -1.74 -4.09
N LYS A 51 11.16 -2.37 -3.87
CA LYS A 51 10.74 -3.59 -4.59
C LYS A 51 10.22 -3.28 -6.00
N LEU A 52 10.01 -2.01 -6.31
CA LEU A 52 9.45 -1.55 -7.57
C LEU A 52 10.56 -1.02 -8.51
N THR A 53 10.25 -0.92 -9.80
CA THR A 53 11.18 -0.30 -10.75
C THR A 53 11.43 1.17 -10.43
N PHE A 54 12.67 1.63 -10.64
CA PHE A 54 13.05 3.04 -10.58
C PHE A 54 12.85 3.77 -11.91
N ASP A 55 12.45 3.07 -12.98
CA ASP A 55 12.22 3.66 -14.29
C ASP A 55 10.96 4.55 -14.30
N LEU A 56 11.16 5.85 -14.32
CA LEU A 56 10.07 6.84 -14.27
C LEU A 56 9.24 6.88 -15.55
N GLU A 57 9.75 6.45 -16.70
CA GLU A 57 8.95 6.38 -17.94
C GLU A 57 7.91 5.26 -17.86
N VAL A 58 8.25 4.14 -17.19
CA VAL A 58 7.29 3.10 -16.85
C VAL A 58 6.19 3.64 -15.94
N TRP A 59 6.57 4.36 -14.88
CA TRP A 59 5.60 4.95 -13.94
C TRP A 59 4.70 6.00 -14.59
N LYS A 60 5.24 6.84 -15.47
CA LYS A 60 4.46 7.79 -16.26
C LYS A 60 3.44 7.09 -17.16
N SER A 61 3.83 5.99 -17.81
CA SER A 61 2.91 5.17 -18.61
C SER A 61 1.80 4.55 -17.75
N ILE A 62 2.12 4.07 -16.55
CA ILE A 62 1.14 3.48 -15.62
C ILE A 62 0.18 4.54 -15.08
N SER A 63 0.71 5.59 -14.45
CA SER A 63 -0.08 6.66 -13.81
C SER A 63 -0.94 7.44 -14.80
N SER A 64 -0.57 7.50 -16.08
CA SER A 64 -1.42 8.10 -17.13
C SER A 64 -2.66 7.28 -17.49
N LYS A 65 -2.68 5.98 -17.16
CA LYS A 65 -3.74 5.02 -17.57
C LYS A 65 -4.56 4.50 -16.40
N TYR A 66 -4.00 4.52 -15.19
CA TYR A 66 -4.57 3.90 -14.01
C TYR A 66 -4.43 4.82 -12.80
N LYS A 67 -5.39 4.74 -11.87
CA LYS A 67 -5.19 5.27 -10.52
C LYS A 67 -4.13 4.40 -9.83
N VAL A 68 -3.13 5.04 -9.24
CA VAL A 68 -2.11 4.37 -8.43
C VAL A 68 -2.13 5.01 -7.05
N ASP A 69 -2.45 4.21 -6.04
CA ASP A 69 -2.47 4.63 -4.65
C ASP A 69 -1.72 3.66 -3.74
N LEU A 70 -1.21 4.20 -2.63
CA LEU A 70 -0.69 3.49 -1.48
C LEU A 70 -1.60 3.84 -0.30
N PHE A 71 -2.21 2.81 0.30
CA PHE A 71 -3.11 2.99 1.43
C PHE A 71 -2.44 2.49 2.71
N CYS A 72 -2.49 3.30 3.77
CA CYS A 72 -1.92 2.97 5.07
C CYS A 72 -2.97 3.14 6.17
N GLY A 73 -3.26 2.06 6.91
CA GLY A 73 -4.00 2.13 8.17
C GLY A 73 -3.05 2.37 9.32
N LEU A 74 -3.19 3.49 10.02
CA LEU A 74 -2.35 3.90 11.15
C LEU A 74 -3.12 3.73 12.45
N PHE A 75 -2.61 2.89 13.35
CA PHE A 75 -3.17 2.66 14.68
C PHE A 75 -2.31 3.40 15.69
N MET A 76 -2.86 4.44 16.30
CA MET A 76 -2.16 5.34 17.20
C MET A 76 -2.24 4.83 18.64
N GLU A 77 -1.12 4.90 19.36
CA GLU A 77 -1.01 4.57 20.78
C GLU A 77 -1.44 5.75 21.68
N ALA A 78 -1.43 6.98 21.15
CA ALA A 78 -1.81 8.19 21.88
C ALA A 78 -2.51 9.24 20.99
N GLU A 79 -3.35 10.09 21.60
CA GLU A 79 -4.09 11.15 20.89
C GLU A 79 -3.20 12.16 20.13
N MET A 80 -1.95 12.34 20.58
CA MET A 80 -0.98 13.28 20.01
C MET A 80 0.29 12.55 19.56
N GLU A 81 0.11 11.46 18.82
CA GLU A 81 1.21 10.74 18.17
C GLU A 81 1.45 11.30 16.76
N GLY A 82 2.68 11.76 16.50
CA GLY A 82 3.08 12.22 15.18
C GLY A 82 3.67 11.08 14.37
N ILE A 83 3.20 10.89 13.13
CA ILE A 83 3.82 9.98 12.15
C ILE A 83 4.29 10.82 10.97
N GLY A 84 5.51 10.57 10.52
CA GLY A 84 6.15 11.35 9.46
C GLY A 84 6.58 10.48 8.29
N LEU A 85 6.56 11.09 7.11
CA LEU A 85 7.29 10.60 5.94
C LEU A 85 8.45 11.54 5.63
N SER A 86 9.58 10.96 5.27
CA SER A 86 10.74 11.71 4.84
C SER A 86 10.46 12.41 3.51
N ALA A 87 11.16 13.53 3.27
CA ALA A 87 11.09 14.22 1.98
C ALA A 87 11.49 13.31 0.80
N SER A 88 12.42 12.37 1.03
CA SER A 88 12.80 11.35 0.05
C SER A 88 11.66 10.41 -0.29
N SER A 89 10.90 9.93 0.70
CA SER A 89 9.73 9.07 0.46
C SER A 89 8.63 9.81 -0.29
N LEU A 90 8.35 11.06 0.10
CA LEU A 90 7.37 11.91 -0.58
C LEU A 90 7.77 12.21 -2.03
N LEU A 91 9.06 12.49 -2.28
CA LEU A 91 9.57 12.68 -3.64
C LEU A 91 9.42 11.39 -4.46
N ALA A 92 9.80 10.25 -3.89
CA ALA A 92 9.74 8.96 -4.55
C ALA A 92 8.29 8.56 -4.91
N LEU A 93 7.31 8.87 -4.06
CA LEU A 93 5.88 8.71 -4.36
C LEU A 93 5.43 9.66 -5.47
N GLY A 94 5.79 10.95 -5.34
CA GLY A 94 5.42 12.00 -6.29
C GLY A 94 5.95 11.78 -7.71
N GLU A 95 7.22 11.40 -7.85
CA GLU A 95 7.83 11.09 -9.15
C GLU A 95 7.17 9.90 -9.86
N ARG A 96 6.59 8.98 -9.08
CA ARG A 96 5.87 7.81 -9.58
C ARG A 96 4.38 8.05 -9.80
N GLY A 97 3.87 9.23 -9.41
CA GLY A 97 2.45 9.56 -9.47
C GLY A 97 1.60 8.70 -8.52
N ILE A 98 2.17 8.30 -7.38
CA ILE A 98 1.49 7.49 -6.36
C ILE A 98 0.91 8.42 -5.31
N GLU A 99 -0.42 8.42 -5.20
CA GLU A 99 -1.11 9.06 -4.08
C GLU A 99 -0.93 8.20 -2.81
N ILE A 100 -0.70 8.83 -1.67
CA ILE A 100 -0.74 8.13 -0.38
C ILE A 100 -1.95 8.60 0.43
N ASP A 101 -2.70 7.64 0.95
CA ASP A 101 -3.91 7.86 1.73
C ASP A 101 -3.80 7.18 3.10
N PHE A 102 -4.39 7.80 4.12
CA PHE A 102 -4.27 7.39 5.51
C PHE A 102 -5.63 7.26 6.18
N ASP A 103 -5.91 6.08 6.70
CA ASP A 103 -6.89 5.93 7.77
C ASP A 103 -6.18 6.01 9.11
N MET A 104 -6.48 7.02 9.92
CA MET A 104 -5.90 7.19 11.26
C MET A 104 -6.91 6.79 12.32
N TYR A 105 -6.55 5.79 13.11
CA TYR A 105 -7.31 5.26 14.22
C TYR A 105 -6.65 5.72 15.52
N GLY A 106 -7.38 6.52 16.32
CA GLY A 106 -6.92 6.93 17.65
C GLY A 106 -6.91 5.75 18.65
N PRO A 107 -6.33 5.96 19.84
CA PRO A 107 -6.39 4.96 20.91
C PRO A 107 -7.84 4.70 21.33
N ASP A 108 -8.12 3.46 21.77
CA ASP A 108 -9.42 3.03 22.32
C ASP A 108 -9.80 3.79 23.61
#